data_AF-A0A6L3A8Z8-F1
#
_entry.id   AF-A0A6L3A8Z8-F1
#
_cell.length_a   1.000
_cell.length_b   1.000
_cell.length_c   1.000
_cell.angle_alpha   90.00
_cell.angle_beta   90.00
_cell.angle_gamma   90.00
#
_symmetry.space_group_name_H-M   'P 1'
#
loop_
_entity.id
_entity.type
_entity.pdbx_description
1 polymer ?
#
loop_
_entity_poly.entity_id
_entity_poly.type
_entity_poly.pdbx_seq_one_letter_code
_entity_poly.pdbx_strand_id
1 'polypeptide(L)'
;MTQGKSGFELAIETSGRHGSVAVGREGRVLASKSFVATLNHATQLVPAIDEIVRAAGAAPDALHFVYVSGGPGSFTGLRVGVATARMLALAVGAKLVRVPTFEVIARNALRADPPPARVVVMSDAKRGHVYAATFALVGDEYHEVSPAVEADAAEYLSAHGAAVGTAVIGDGVTEPLARARLENFRMLPPDFARPEAAEVLALGHARARQNRFDEPGNLIPIYVRRPEAEERWEARNPDKQPARQDERPGG
;
A
#
# COMPACT_ATOMS: atom_id res chain seq x y z
N MET A 1 -14.54 2.85 -36.55
CA MET A 1 -14.66 2.92 -35.08
C MET A 1 -14.28 1.55 -34.53
N THR A 2 -13.00 1.35 -34.27
CA THR A 2 -12.48 0.11 -33.68
C THR A 2 -12.96 0.07 -32.24
N GLN A 3 -13.78 -0.92 -31.88
CA GLN A 3 -14.07 -1.20 -30.48
C GLN A 3 -12.74 -1.44 -29.77
N GLY A 4 -12.35 -0.52 -28.89
CA GLY A 4 -11.12 -0.64 -28.12
C GLY A 4 -11.21 -1.89 -27.27
N LYS A 5 -10.31 -2.86 -27.48
CA LYS A 5 -10.19 -4.01 -26.58
C LYS A 5 -9.99 -3.44 -25.17
N SER A 6 -10.94 -3.69 -24.27
CA SER A 6 -10.81 -3.33 -22.85
C SER A 6 -9.61 -4.11 -22.31
N GLY A 7 -8.49 -3.41 -22.12
CA GLY A 7 -7.25 -3.98 -21.61
C GLY A 7 -7.45 -4.52 -20.19
N PHE A 8 -6.51 -5.32 -19.71
CA PHE A 8 -6.54 -5.79 -18.33
C PHE A 8 -5.68 -4.91 -17.42
N GLU A 9 -5.97 -5.01 -16.13
CA GLU A 9 -5.36 -4.28 -15.04
C GLU A 9 -4.59 -5.29 -14.17
N LEU A 10 -3.37 -4.93 -13.75
CA LEU A 10 -2.58 -5.73 -12.83
C LEU A 10 -2.33 -4.95 -11.54
N ALA A 11 -2.62 -5.53 -10.40
CA ALA A 11 -2.30 -4.97 -9.10
C ALA A 11 -1.25 -5.81 -8.36
N ILE A 12 -0.31 -5.14 -7.71
CA ILE A 12 0.83 -5.73 -6.99
C ILE A 12 0.86 -5.19 -5.57
N GLU A 13 0.80 -6.10 -4.60
CA GLU A 13 0.91 -5.79 -3.17
C GLU A 13 2.06 -6.60 -2.56
N THR A 14 3.06 -5.90 -2.04
CA THR A 14 4.27 -6.49 -1.43
C THR A 14 4.74 -5.74 -0.20
N SER A 15 3.92 -4.84 0.35
CA SER A 15 4.26 -4.01 1.51
C SER A 15 4.20 -4.77 2.84
N GLY A 16 3.47 -5.89 2.91
CA GLY A 16 3.34 -6.72 4.11
C GLY A 16 4.26 -7.94 4.14
N ARG A 17 4.08 -8.78 5.17
CA ARG A 17 4.71 -10.13 5.26
C ARG A 17 4.15 -11.11 4.22
N HIS A 18 2.91 -10.87 3.81
CA HIS A 18 2.26 -11.57 2.72
C HIS A 18 2.23 -10.64 1.51
N GLY A 19 2.58 -11.17 0.36
CA GLY A 19 2.35 -10.50 -0.91
C GLY A 19 1.09 -11.02 -1.58
N SER A 20 0.55 -10.24 -2.49
CA SER A 20 -0.51 -10.70 -3.38
C SER A 20 -0.46 -9.96 -4.70
N VAL A 21 -1.08 -10.57 -5.70
CA VAL A 21 -1.28 -10.01 -7.03
C VAL A 21 -2.73 -10.23 -7.46
N ALA A 22 -3.26 -9.30 -8.25
CA ALA A 22 -4.62 -9.42 -8.79
C ALA A 22 -4.64 -8.97 -10.25
N VAL A 23 -5.39 -9.68 -11.08
CA VAL A 23 -5.77 -9.24 -12.43
C VAL A 23 -7.22 -8.78 -12.39
N GLY A 24 -7.51 -7.69 -13.06
CA GLY A 24 -8.85 -7.16 -13.18
C GLY A 24 -9.15 -6.53 -14.54
N ARG A 25 -10.37 -6.07 -14.67
CA ARG A 25 -10.84 -5.27 -15.80
C ARG A 25 -11.92 -4.32 -15.30
N GLU A 26 -11.80 -3.04 -15.65
CA GLU A 26 -12.77 -2.01 -15.27
C GLU A 26 -13.00 -1.95 -13.75
N GLY A 27 -11.92 -2.09 -12.98
CA GLY A 27 -11.95 -2.05 -11.51
C GLY A 27 -12.48 -3.32 -10.85
N ARG A 28 -12.86 -4.34 -11.63
CA ARG A 28 -13.33 -5.64 -11.10
C ARG A 28 -12.20 -6.65 -11.11
N VAL A 29 -11.98 -7.30 -9.97
CA VAL A 29 -11.01 -8.39 -9.85
C VAL A 29 -11.53 -9.64 -10.57
N LEU A 30 -10.73 -10.18 -11.47
CA LEU A 30 -10.99 -11.43 -12.20
C LEU A 30 -10.31 -12.62 -11.54
N ALA A 31 -9.09 -12.42 -11.06
CA ALA A 31 -8.31 -13.43 -10.36
C ALA A 31 -7.36 -12.75 -9.38
N SER A 32 -7.08 -13.40 -8.25
CA SER A 32 -6.06 -12.96 -7.31
C SER A 32 -5.29 -14.14 -6.75
N LYS A 33 -4.03 -13.90 -6.38
CA LYS A 33 -3.17 -14.89 -5.77
C LYS A 33 -2.36 -14.25 -4.65
N SER A 34 -2.38 -14.91 -3.49
CA SER A 34 -1.55 -14.57 -2.35
C SER A 34 -0.32 -15.46 -2.27
N PHE A 35 0.78 -14.93 -1.72
CA PHE A 35 2.00 -15.67 -1.47
C PHE A 35 2.69 -15.18 -0.19
N VAL A 36 3.48 -16.06 0.42
CA VAL A 36 4.29 -15.71 1.59
C VAL A 36 5.56 -15.02 1.11
N ALA A 37 5.83 -13.81 1.62
CA ALA A 37 6.90 -12.98 1.11
C ALA A 37 8.18 -13.05 1.97
N THR A 38 8.11 -13.64 3.16
CA THR A 38 9.10 -13.52 4.25
C THR A 38 10.53 -13.95 3.95
N LEU A 39 10.84 -14.62 2.83
CA LEU A 39 12.23 -14.95 2.47
C LEU A 39 12.63 -14.60 1.05
N ASN A 40 11.71 -14.48 0.07
CA ASN A 40 12.07 -14.22 -1.32
C ASN A 40 10.94 -13.54 -2.14
N HIS A 41 10.58 -12.30 -1.80
CA HIS A 41 9.52 -11.53 -2.50
C HIS A 41 9.68 -11.59 -4.03
N ALA A 42 10.91 -11.43 -4.53
CA ALA A 42 11.21 -11.44 -5.96
C ALA A 42 10.96 -12.81 -6.63
N THR A 43 11.24 -13.92 -5.94
CA THR A 43 11.07 -15.27 -6.52
C THR A 43 9.62 -15.70 -6.61
N GLN A 44 8.74 -15.17 -5.77
CA GLN A 44 7.32 -15.55 -5.73
C GLN A 44 6.46 -14.60 -6.55
N LEU A 45 6.81 -13.32 -6.61
CA LEU A 45 6.01 -12.29 -7.27
C LEU A 45 5.85 -12.57 -8.77
N VAL A 46 6.96 -12.74 -9.51
CA VAL A 46 6.90 -12.90 -10.97
C VAL A 46 6.16 -14.18 -11.38
N PRO A 47 6.42 -15.36 -10.78
CA PRO A 47 5.62 -16.55 -11.05
C PRO A 47 4.13 -16.37 -10.71
N ALA A 48 3.81 -15.69 -9.61
CA ALA A 48 2.43 -15.41 -9.26
C ALA A 48 1.73 -14.54 -10.31
N ILE A 49 2.42 -13.53 -10.86
CA ILE A 49 1.92 -12.69 -11.96
C ILE A 49 1.67 -13.54 -13.21
N ASP A 50 2.67 -14.31 -13.67
CA ASP A 50 2.54 -15.15 -14.87
C ASP A 50 1.35 -16.11 -14.75
N GLU A 51 1.20 -16.76 -13.60
CA GLU A 51 0.09 -17.68 -13.35
C GLU A 51 -1.28 -17.01 -13.43
N ILE A 52 -1.49 -15.87 -12.76
CA ILE A 52 -2.81 -15.21 -12.76
C ILE A 52 -3.12 -14.55 -14.11
N VAL A 53 -2.12 -14.05 -14.83
CA VAL A 53 -2.30 -13.46 -16.16
C VAL A 53 -2.70 -14.54 -17.16
N ARG A 54 -2.04 -15.71 -17.12
CA ARG A 54 -2.43 -16.87 -17.93
C ARG A 54 -3.81 -17.40 -17.56
N ALA A 55 -4.11 -17.52 -16.27
CA ALA A 55 -5.42 -17.98 -15.79
C ALA A 55 -6.55 -17.04 -16.21
N ALA A 56 -6.29 -15.73 -16.29
CA ALA A 56 -7.24 -14.74 -16.80
C ALA A 56 -7.38 -14.74 -18.33
N GLY A 57 -6.60 -15.56 -19.06
CA GLY A 57 -6.58 -15.58 -20.52
C GLY A 57 -6.13 -14.25 -21.14
N ALA A 58 -5.38 -13.45 -20.37
CA ALA A 58 -4.94 -12.12 -20.78
C ALA A 58 -3.62 -12.21 -21.54
N ALA A 59 -3.59 -11.66 -22.75
CA ALA A 59 -2.35 -11.51 -23.51
C ALA A 59 -1.51 -10.38 -22.88
N PRO A 60 -0.19 -10.53 -22.65
CA PRO A 60 0.62 -9.52 -21.96
C PRO A 60 0.59 -8.12 -22.59
N ASP A 61 0.40 -8.03 -23.90
CA ASP A 61 0.25 -6.79 -24.67
C ASP A 61 -1.08 -6.05 -24.42
N ALA A 62 -2.06 -6.73 -23.81
CA ALA A 62 -3.32 -6.13 -23.40
C ALA A 62 -3.26 -5.47 -22.00
N LEU A 63 -2.09 -5.43 -21.36
CA LEU A 63 -1.91 -4.81 -20.04
C LEU A 63 -1.92 -3.29 -20.19
N HIS A 64 -3.00 -2.64 -19.73
CA HIS A 64 -3.14 -1.18 -19.85
C HIS A 64 -2.76 -0.45 -18.57
N PHE A 65 -2.96 -1.07 -17.42
CA PHE A 65 -2.71 -0.45 -16.12
C PHE A 65 -1.98 -1.38 -15.18
N VAL A 66 -0.97 -0.83 -14.51
CA VAL A 66 -0.27 -1.47 -13.39
C VAL A 66 -0.50 -0.63 -12.15
N TYR A 67 -0.97 -1.27 -11.09
CA TYR A 67 -1.21 -0.68 -9.78
C TYR A 67 -0.29 -1.32 -8.77
N VAL A 68 0.34 -0.53 -7.91
CA VAL A 68 1.30 -1.05 -6.94
C VAL A 68 1.19 -0.34 -5.61
N SER A 69 1.28 -1.10 -4.52
CA SER A 69 1.36 -0.50 -3.19
C SER A 69 2.66 0.28 -2.99
N GLY A 70 2.49 1.51 -2.54
CA GLY A 70 3.56 2.50 -2.40
C GLY A 70 4.23 2.52 -1.04
N GLY A 71 3.58 2.02 0.01
CA GLY A 71 4.02 2.16 1.40
C GLY A 71 3.12 3.09 2.22
N PRO A 72 3.36 3.22 3.53
CA PRO A 72 4.46 2.60 4.29
C PRO A 72 4.36 1.07 4.41
N GLY A 73 5.49 0.40 4.63
CA GLY A 73 5.56 -1.06 4.76
C GLY A 73 6.98 -1.62 4.68
N SER A 74 7.10 -2.93 4.43
CA SER A 74 8.34 -3.68 4.25
C SER A 74 9.25 -3.03 3.22
N PHE A 75 10.43 -2.58 3.66
CA PHE A 75 11.40 -1.91 2.79
C PHE A 75 11.80 -2.75 1.58
N THR A 76 12.16 -4.01 1.82
CA THR A 76 12.52 -4.97 0.77
C THR A 76 11.34 -5.24 -0.15
N GLY A 77 10.15 -5.47 0.44
CA GLY A 77 8.97 -5.80 -0.33
C GLY A 77 8.49 -4.68 -1.23
N LEU A 78 8.46 -3.44 -0.72
CA LEU A 78 8.13 -2.25 -1.49
C LEU A 78 9.11 -2.02 -2.65
N ARG A 79 10.42 -2.19 -2.42
CA ARG A 79 11.43 -2.06 -3.49
C ARG A 79 11.21 -3.10 -4.60
N VAL A 80 10.94 -4.35 -4.23
CA VAL A 80 10.65 -5.41 -5.20
C VAL A 80 9.38 -5.09 -5.99
N GLY A 81 8.27 -4.78 -5.30
CA GLY A 81 6.98 -4.51 -5.95
C GLY A 81 7.05 -3.30 -6.89
N VAL A 82 7.59 -2.17 -6.41
CA VAL A 82 7.74 -0.94 -7.21
C VAL A 82 8.67 -1.17 -8.40
N ALA A 83 9.81 -1.85 -8.22
CA ALA A 83 10.71 -2.15 -9.34
C ALA A 83 10.03 -3.04 -10.39
N THR A 84 9.33 -4.10 -9.99
CA THR A 84 8.58 -4.97 -10.90
C THR A 84 7.49 -4.19 -11.63
N ALA A 85 6.70 -3.37 -10.92
CA ALA A 85 5.65 -2.57 -11.52
C ALA A 85 6.18 -1.58 -12.57
N ARG A 86 7.29 -0.89 -12.26
CA ARG A 86 7.97 0.04 -13.18
C ARG A 86 8.46 -0.68 -14.43
N MET A 87 9.16 -1.80 -14.27
CA MET A 87 9.68 -2.57 -15.40
C MET A 87 8.57 -3.08 -16.31
N LEU A 88 7.48 -3.59 -15.74
CA LEU A 88 6.31 -4.02 -16.52
C LEU A 88 5.67 -2.85 -17.27
N ALA A 89 5.43 -1.73 -16.58
CA ALA A 89 4.85 -0.53 -17.19
C ALA A 89 5.70 0.00 -18.35
N LEU A 90 7.03 0.06 -18.19
CA LEU A 90 7.95 0.48 -19.25
C LEU A 90 7.99 -0.51 -20.41
N ALA A 91 7.98 -1.82 -20.14
CA ALA A 91 8.12 -2.85 -21.17
C ALA A 91 6.92 -2.91 -22.12
N VAL A 92 5.70 -2.67 -21.61
CA VAL A 92 4.46 -2.78 -22.41
C VAL A 92 3.75 -1.44 -22.65
N GLY A 93 4.28 -0.34 -22.12
CA GLY A 93 3.68 0.99 -22.24
C GLY A 93 2.43 1.19 -21.37
N ALA A 94 2.23 0.37 -20.33
CA ALA A 94 1.09 0.50 -19.42
C ALA A 94 1.21 1.76 -18.55
N LYS A 95 0.05 2.32 -18.16
CA LYS A 95 -0.01 3.39 -17.17
C LYS A 95 0.22 2.81 -15.78
N LEU A 96 0.98 3.52 -14.95
CA LEU A 96 1.35 3.09 -13.61
C LEU A 96 0.64 3.96 -12.57
N VAL A 97 0.13 3.35 -11.50
CA VAL A 97 -0.42 4.06 -10.34
C VAL A 97 0.11 3.45 -9.06
N ARG A 98 0.64 4.30 -8.19
CA ARG A 98 1.01 3.96 -6.83
C ARG A 98 -0.17 4.22 -5.88
N VAL A 99 -0.45 3.23 -5.04
CA VAL A 99 -1.52 3.27 -4.03
C VAL A 99 -0.89 3.27 -2.63
N PRO A 100 -1.13 4.26 -1.76
CA PRO A 100 -0.63 4.24 -0.39
C PRO A 100 -1.14 3.02 0.37
N THR A 101 -0.24 2.27 1.01
CA THR A 101 -0.57 0.99 1.67
C THR A 101 -1.61 1.17 2.76
N PHE A 102 -1.59 2.30 3.49
CA PHE A 102 -2.57 2.53 4.56
C PHE A 102 -3.97 2.80 4.03
N GLU A 103 -4.13 3.32 2.81
CA GLU A 103 -5.45 3.36 2.16
C GLU A 103 -5.95 1.95 1.79
N VAL A 104 -5.05 1.07 1.33
CA VAL A 104 -5.36 -0.34 1.06
C VAL A 104 -5.88 -1.02 2.33
N ILE A 105 -5.18 -0.81 3.46
CA ILE A 105 -5.57 -1.36 4.76
C ILE A 105 -6.89 -0.73 5.24
N ALA A 106 -7.07 0.60 5.11
CA ALA A 106 -8.31 1.25 5.49
C ALA A 106 -9.50 0.67 4.72
N ARG A 107 -9.35 0.42 3.41
CA ARG A 107 -10.39 -0.14 2.56
C ARG A 107 -10.84 -1.54 2.98
N ASN A 108 -9.95 -2.36 3.56
CA ASN A 108 -10.32 -3.66 4.12
C ASN A 108 -11.44 -3.56 5.18
N ALA A 109 -11.57 -2.42 5.87
CA ALA A 109 -12.59 -2.19 6.87
C ALA A 109 -14.01 -2.10 6.28
N LEU A 110 -14.16 -1.95 4.97
CA LEU A 110 -15.47 -2.08 4.30
C LEU A 110 -16.07 -3.48 4.45
N ARG A 111 -15.24 -4.50 4.74
CA ARG A 111 -15.69 -5.88 5.01
C ARG A 111 -16.29 -6.06 6.41
N ALA A 112 -16.15 -5.07 7.29
CA ALA A 112 -16.79 -5.11 8.60
C ALA A 112 -18.28 -4.80 8.46
N ASP A 113 -19.10 -5.37 9.33
CA ASP A 113 -20.53 -5.10 9.39
C ASP A 113 -20.92 -4.56 10.79
N PRO A 114 -21.42 -3.32 10.90
CA PRO A 114 -21.34 -2.27 9.86
C PRO A 114 -19.88 -1.82 9.63
N PRO A 115 -19.56 -1.23 8.46
CA PRO A 115 -18.28 -0.56 8.25
C PRO A 115 -18.09 0.60 9.26
N PRO A 116 -16.92 0.72 9.90
CA PRO A 116 -16.67 1.79 10.85
C PRO A 116 -16.63 3.16 10.15
N ALA A 117 -17.23 4.18 10.78
CA ALA A 117 -17.25 5.54 10.23
C ALA A 117 -15.85 6.16 10.16
N ARG A 118 -14.92 5.67 10.99
CA ARG A 118 -13.53 6.11 11.03
C ARG A 118 -12.62 4.91 11.29
N VAL A 119 -11.45 4.90 10.64
CA VAL A 119 -10.40 3.91 10.90
C VAL A 119 -9.07 4.58 11.20
N VAL A 120 -8.43 4.11 12.25
CA VAL A 120 -7.04 4.46 12.59
C VAL A 120 -6.18 3.25 12.22
N VAL A 121 -5.35 3.39 11.20
CA VAL A 121 -4.42 2.36 10.74
C VAL A 121 -3.07 2.60 11.41
N MET A 122 -2.52 1.60 12.10
CA MET A 122 -1.26 1.72 12.87
C MET A 122 -0.37 0.51 12.63
N SER A 123 0.88 0.74 12.19
CA SER A 123 1.90 -0.31 12.09
C SER A 123 3.09 0.01 12.98
N ASP A 124 3.68 -1.03 13.58
CA ASP A 124 4.79 -0.92 14.53
C ASP A 124 6.03 -0.26 13.88
N ALA A 125 6.43 0.92 14.39
CA ALA A 125 7.65 1.63 14.01
C ALA A 125 8.80 1.45 15.03
N LYS A 126 8.66 0.48 15.93
CA LYS A 126 9.53 0.11 17.05
C LYS A 126 9.56 1.16 18.16
N ARG A 127 10.00 0.73 19.35
CA ARG A 127 10.22 1.58 20.54
C ARG A 127 8.99 2.40 20.97
N GLY A 128 7.78 1.84 20.81
CA GLY A 128 6.53 2.51 21.18
C GLY A 128 6.00 3.50 20.13
N HIS A 129 6.75 3.73 19.05
CA HIS A 129 6.30 4.53 17.92
C HIS A 129 5.52 3.68 16.92
N VAL A 130 4.68 4.35 16.15
CA VAL A 130 3.91 3.77 15.05
C VAL A 130 4.01 4.62 13.80
N TYR A 131 3.87 3.97 12.65
CA TYR A 131 3.35 4.66 11.48
C TYR A 131 1.83 4.63 11.59
N ALA A 132 1.19 5.79 11.57
CA ALA A 132 -0.25 5.90 11.72
C ALA A 132 -0.88 6.85 10.71
N ALA A 133 -2.06 6.48 10.20
CA ALA A 133 -2.93 7.34 9.39
C ALA A 133 -4.38 7.18 9.86
N THR A 134 -5.19 8.18 9.58
CA THR A 134 -6.61 8.17 9.93
C THR A 134 -7.46 8.41 8.70
N PHE A 135 -8.53 7.63 8.55
CA PHE A 135 -9.45 7.74 7.43
C PHE A 135 -10.89 7.79 7.92
N ALA A 136 -11.76 8.50 7.19
CA ALA A 136 -13.19 8.56 7.45
C ALA A 136 -13.96 7.99 6.26
N LEU A 137 -15.01 7.23 6.55
CA LEU A 137 -15.91 6.70 5.54
C LEU A 137 -16.83 7.81 5.03
N VAL A 138 -16.83 8.07 3.73
CA VAL A 138 -17.76 8.98 3.05
C VAL A 138 -18.38 8.21 1.89
N GLY A 139 -19.69 7.93 1.99
CA GLY A 139 -20.33 6.99 1.08
C GLY A 139 -19.79 5.57 1.29
N ASP A 140 -19.18 5.00 0.26
CA ASP A 140 -18.57 3.67 0.22
C ASP A 140 -17.03 3.70 0.12
N GLU A 141 -16.42 4.87 0.32
CA GLU A 141 -14.97 5.06 0.24
C GLU A 141 -14.38 5.69 1.51
N TYR A 142 -13.20 5.21 1.91
CA TYR A 142 -12.43 5.83 2.99
C TYR A 142 -11.58 6.95 2.42
N HIS A 143 -11.75 8.16 2.98
CA HIS A 143 -10.95 9.33 2.65
C HIS A 143 -9.96 9.64 3.76
N GLU A 144 -8.76 10.06 3.37
CA GLU A 144 -7.71 10.45 4.31
C GLU A 144 -8.15 11.67 5.14
N VAL A 145 -8.04 11.54 6.46
CA VAL A 145 -8.22 12.62 7.45
C VAL A 145 -6.86 13.09 7.97
N SER A 146 -5.93 12.15 8.13
CA SER A 146 -4.55 12.41 8.53
C SER A 146 -3.62 11.49 7.75
N PRO A 147 -2.60 12.03 7.04
CA PRO A 147 -1.67 11.23 6.28
C PRO A 147 -0.84 10.31 7.17
N ALA A 148 -0.18 9.33 6.55
CA ALA A 148 0.74 8.45 7.26
C ALA A 148 1.91 9.24 7.86
N VAL A 149 1.99 9.26 9.19
CA VAL A 149 3.05 9.90 9.97
C VAL A 149 3.65 8.93 10.96
N GLU A 150 4.87 9.21 11.41
CA GLU A 150 5.41 8.55 12.59
C GLU A 150 5.00 9.31 13.84
N ALA A 151 4.50 8.61 14.86
CA ALA A 151 4.09 9.22 16.13
C ALA A 151 4.22 8.23 17.30
N ASP A 152 4.19 8.75 18.53
CA ASP A 152 3.90 7.91 19.70
C ASP A 152 2.49 7.32 19.57
N ALA A 153 2.37 6.01 19.81
CA ALA A 153 1.11 5.29 19.61
C ALA A 153 -0.02 5.85 20.49
N ALA A 154 0.29 6.18 21.73
CA ALA A 154 -0.69 6.59 22.72
C ALA A 154 -1.16 8.02 22.48
N GLU A 155 -0.25 8.91 22.10
CA GLU A 155 -0.57 10.29 21.69
C GLU A 155 -1.42 10.30 20.42
N TYR A 156 -1.04 9.52 19.40
CA TYR A 156 -1.81 9.47 18.15
C TYR A 156 -3.23 8.95 18.36
N LEU A 157 -3.41 7.89 19.16
CA LEU A 157 -4.74 7.38 19.52
C LEU A 157 -5.58 8.46 20.21
N SER A 158 -5.00 9.17 21.17
CA SER A 158 -5.71 10.21 21.93
C SER A 158 -6.20 11.33 21.01
N ALA A 159 -5.39 11.71 20.01
CA ALA A 159 -5.72 12.78 19.07
C ALA A 159 -6.70 12.35 17.95
N HIS A 160 -6.60 11.12 17.45
CA HIS A 160 -7.31 10.69 16.25
C HIS A 160 -8.41 9.66 16.47
N GLY A 161 -8.35 8.91 17.58
CA GLY A 161 -9.22 7.77 17.83
C GLY A 161 -10.48 8.06 18.66
N ALA A 162 -10.61 9.27 19.22
CA ALA A 162 -11.70 9.62 20.13
C ALA A 162 -13.08 9.81 19.47
N ALA A 163 -13.14 9.84 18.13
CA ALA A 163 -14.41 10.01 17.42
C ALA A 163 -15.29 8.75 17.50
N VAL A 164 -16.60 8.95 17.63
CA VAL A 164 -17.59 7.86 17.65
C VAL A 164 -17.50 7.03 16.36
N GLY A 165 -17.58 5.70 16.49
CA GLY A 165 -17.50 4.79 15.35
C GLY A 165 -16.08 4.55 14.85
N THR A 166 -15.06 4.89 15.64
CA THR A 166 -13.66 4.59 15.30
C THR A 166 -13.35 3.10 15.50
N ALA A 167 -12.75 2.51 14.47
CA ALA A 167 -12.04 1.24 14.59
C ALA A 167 -10.53 1.43 14.46
N VAL A 168 -9.77 0.56 15.11
CA VAL A 168 -8.31 0.55 15.09
C VAL A 168 -7.85 -0.73 14.37
N ILE A 169 -6.91 -0.57 13.43
CA ILE A 169 -6.42 -1.64 12.55
C ILE A 169 -4.89 -1.64 12.58
N GLY A 170 -4.29 -2.82 12.75
CA GLY A 170 -2.85 -3.02 12.60
C GLY A 170 -2.15 -3.49 13.86
N ASP A 171 -0.84 -3.74 13.72
CA ASP A 171 0.01 -4.37 14.74
C ASP A 171 0.82 -3.36 15.58
N GLY A 172 0.70 -2.07 15.27
CA GLY A 172 1.37 -1.00 16.03
C GLY A 172 0.74 -0.68 17.39
N VAL A 173 -0.42 -1.29 17.70
CA VAL A 173 -1.20 -0.98 18.89
C VAL A 173 -1.80 -2.24 19.50
N THR A 174 -1.73 -2.33 20.83
CA THR A 174 -2.34 -3.41 21.60
C THR A 174 -3.70 -2.99 22.13
N GLU A 175 -4.60 -3.95 22.35
CA GLU A 175 -5.92 -3.68 22.92
C GLU A 175 -5.85 -2.96 24.28
N PRO A 176 -4.96 -3.34 25.22
CA PRO A 176 -4.82 -2.61 26.47
C PRO A 176 -4.41 -1.14 26.27
N LEU A 177 -3.50 -0.86 25.32
CA LEU A 177 -3.09 0.52 25.03
C LEU A 177 -4.26 1.32 24.44
N ALA A 178 -4.98 0.75 23.49
CA ALA A 178 -6.15 1.39 22.90
C ALA A 178 -7.24 1.67 23.95
N ARG A 179 -7.53 0.70 24.82
CA ARG A 179 -8.51 0.83 25.91
C ARG A 179 -8.11 1.85 26.98
N ALA A 180 -6.81 2.06 27.18
CA ALA A 180 -6.31 3.10 28.08
C ALA A 180 -6.48 4.52 27.51
N ARG A 181 -6.69 4.67 26.19
CA ARG A 181 -6.77 5.98 25.51
C ARG A 181 -8.14 6.28 24.91
N LEU A 182 -8.94 5.25 24.61
CA LEU A 182 -10.21 5.37 23.90
C LEU A 182 -11.34 4.70 24.70
N GLU A 183 -12.47 5.39 24.82
CA GLU A 183 -13.66 4.86 25.50
C GLU A 183 -14.54 4.00 24.57
N ASN A 184 -14.76 4.46 23.33
CA ASN A 184 -15.69 3.86 22.38
C ASN A 184 -14.99 3.51 21.06
N PHE A 185 -14.27 2.39 21.06
CA PHE A 185 -13.52 1.91 19.90
C PHE A 185 -13.75 0.41 19.64
N ARG A 186 -13.44 -0.01 18.42
CA ARG A 186 -13.38 -1.42 18.03
C ARG A 186 -11.98 -1.75 17.54
N MET A 187 -11.34 -2.81 18.05
CA MET A 187 -10.22 -3.40 17.32
C MET A 187 -10.74 -4.27 16.19
N LEU A 188 -10.28 -4.04 14.96
CA LEU A 188 -10.54 -4.99 13.89
C LEU A 188 -9.59 -6.19 14.00
N PRO A 189 -10.02 -7.40 13.62
CA PRO A 189 -9.18 -8.58 13.61
C PRO A 189 -7.89 -8.39 12.78
N PRO A 190 -6.78 -9.09 13.10
CA PRO A 190 -5.51 -8.93 12.40
C PRO A 190 -5.57 -9.09 10.88
N ASP A 191 -6.50 -9.90 10.34
CA ASP A 191 -6.66 -10.07 8.89
C ASP A 191 -7.12 -8.80 8.16
N PHE A 192 -7.71 -7.83 8.86
CA PHE A 192 -8.02 -6.52 8.30
C PHE A 192 -6.76 -5.67 8.09
N ALA A 193 -5.69 -5.93 8.85
CA ALA A 193 -4.42 -5.21 8.70
C ALA A 193 -3.58 -5.70 7.53
N ARG A 194 -3.98 -6.81 6.87
CA ARG A 194 -3.25 -7.38 5.75
C ARG A 194 -3.60 -6.61 4.46
N PRO A 195 -2.65 -5.91 3.83
CA PRO A 195 -2.89 -5.30 2.53
C PRO A 195 -3.16 -6.38 1.47
N GLU A 196 -4.09 -6.12 0.55
CA GLU A 196 -4.49 -7.06 -0.50
C GLU A 196 -4.47 -6.40 -1.88
N ALA A 197 -3.93 -7.11 -2.89
CA ALA A 197 -3.86 -6.61 -4.26
C ALA A 197 -5.24 -6.35 -4.89
N ALA A 198 -6.30 -7.01 -4.39
CA ALA A 198 -7.67 -6.71 -4.80
C ALA A 198 -8.06 -5.27 -4.45
N GLU A 199 -7.69 -4.79 -3.26
CA GLU A 199 -7.97 -3.41 -2.85
C GLU A 199 -7.02 -2.41 -3.52
N VAL A 200 -5.77 -2.81 -3.79
CA VAL A 200 -4.85 -2.04 -4.65
C VAL A 200 -5.45 -1.84 -6.04
N LEU A 201 -6.10 -2.87 -6.59
CA LEU A 201 -6.76 -2.79 -7.89
C LEU A 201 -7.92 -1.81 -7.88
N ALA A 202 -8.81 -1.90 -6.89
CA ALA A 202 -9.95 -1.00 -6.76
C ALA A 202 -9.51 0.47 -6.62
N LEU A 203 -8.56 0.75 -5.71
CA LEU A 203 -8.03 2.10 -5.48
C LEU A 203 -7.22 2.62 -6.66
N GLY A 204 -6.42 1.77 -7.29
CA GLY A 204 -5.64 2.09 -8.48
C GLY A 204 -6.54 2.43 -9.66
N HIS A 205 -7.60 1.66 -9.87
CA HIS A 205 -8.61 1.94 -10.90
C HIS A 205 -9.31 3.27 -10.66
N ALA A 206 -9.76 3.55 -9.43
CA ALA A 206 -10.39 4.82 -9.08
C ALA A 206 -9.48 6.03 -9.38
N ARG A 207 -8.18 5.92 -9.07
CA ARG A 207 -7.16 6.93 -9.42
C ARG A 207 -6.95 7.06 -10.93
N ALA A 208 -6.87 5.93 -11.65
CA ALA A 208 -6.69 5.92 -13.10
C ALA A 208 -7.85 6.61 -13.83
N ARG A 209 -9.10 6.40 -13.38
CA ARG A 209 -10.29 7.10 -13.90
C ARG A 209 -10.21 8.63 -13.77
N GLN A 210 -9.42 9.11 -12.82
CA GLN A 210 -9.18 10.53 -12.57
C GLN A 210 -7.89 11.02 -13.26
N ASN A 211 -7.32 10.23 -14.18
CA ASN A 211 -6.06 10.50 -14.89
C ASN A 211 -4.86 10.74 -13.95
N ARG A 212 -4.88 10.15 -12.75
CA ARG A 212 -3.75 10.21 -11.82
C ARG A 212 -2.81 9.04 -12.06
N PHE A 213 -1.70 9.32 -12.72
CA PHE A 213 -0.67 8.34 -13.07
C PHE A 213 0.69 8.76 -12.51
N ASP A 214 1.51 7.78 -12.16
CA ASP A 214 2.90 7.96 -11.79
C ASP A 214 3.81 7.77 -13.00
N GLU A 215 4.90 8.52 -13.06
CA GLU A 215 5.94 8.36 -14.07
C GLU A 215 6.84 7.16 -13.73
N PRO A 216 6.85 6.08 -14.55
CA PRO A 216 7.60 4.86 -14.23
C PRO A 216 9.10 5.09 -14.09
N GLY A 217 9.68 6.09 -14.76
CA GLY A 217 11.11 6.40 -14.66
C GLY A 217 11.55 6.83 -13.25
N ASN A 218 10.67 7.47 -12.49
CA ASN A 218 11.01 8.15 -11.22
C ASN A 218 10.26 7.60 -10.01
N LEU A 219 9.43 6.56 -10.18
CA LEU A 219 8.65 6.03 -9.08
C LEU A 219 9.54 5.38 -8.00
N ILE A 220 9.41 5.88 -6.78
CA ILE A 220 10.04 5.35 -5.57
C ILE A 220 8.98 5.00 -4.51
N PRO A 221 9.27 4.08 -3.57
CA PRO A 221 8.38 3.85 -2.43
C PRO A 221 8.20 5.08 -1.54
N ILE A 222 7.08 5.11 -0.83
CA ILE A 222 6.75 6.07 0.22
C ILE A 222 7.39 5.58 1.52
N TYR A 223 8.40 6.31 1.97
CA TYR A 223 9.10 6.06 3.24
C TYR A 223 8.71 7.13 4.26
N VAL A 224 8.03 6.74 5.34
CA VAL A 224 7.65 7.67 6.42
C VAL A 224 8.86 7.99 7.31
N ARG A 225 9.70 6.98 7.58
CA ARG A 225 11.05 7.14 8.16
C ARG A 225 12.09 6.74 7.11
N ARG A 226 13.28 7.36 7.18
CA ARG A 226 14.43 6.91 6.40
C ARG A 226 14.83 5.47 6.79
N PRO A 227 15.44 4.69 5.87
CA PRO A 227 15.82 3.31 6.15
C PRO A 227 16.89 3.26 7.25
N GLU A 228 16.77 2.33 8.21
CA GLU A 228 17.76 2.19 9.31
C GLU A 228 19.20 1.99 8.81
N ALA A 229 19.39 1.41 7.63
CA ALA A 229 20.72 1.24 7.04
C ALA A 229 21.39 2.57 6.69
N GLU A 230 20.61 3.56 6.25
CA GLU A 230 21.07 4.92 5.95
C GLU A 230 21.34 5.68 7.25
N GLU A 231 20.43 5.57 8.23
CA GLU A 231 20.62 6.17 9.57
C GLU A 231 21.87 5.63 10.28
N ARG A 232 22.10 4.31 10.22
CA ARG A 232 23.29 3.66 10.79
C ARG A 232 24.57 4.02 10.04
N TRP A 233 24.48 4.30 8.73
CA TRP A 233 25.64 4.73 7.94
C TRP A 233 26.03 6.17 8.29
N GLU A 234 25.07 7.08 8.42
CA GLU A 234 25.31 8.48 8.84
C GLU A 234 25.85 8.54 10.28
N ALA A 235 25.27 7.77 11.21
CA ALA A 235 25.78 7.67 12.58
C ALA A 235 27.23 7.14 12.65
N ARG A 236 27.68 6.39 11.64
CA ARG A 236 29.06 5.90 11.50
C ARG A 236 29.95 6.80 10.64
N ASN A 237 29.39 7.78 9.93
CA ASN A 237 30.10 8.67 9.00
C ASN A 237 29.57 10.12 9.13
N PRO A 238 29.66 10.77 10.31
CA PRO A 238 29.05 12.08 10.55
C PRO A 238 29.61 13.21 9.66
N ASP A 239 30.82 13.06 9.12
CA ASP A 239 31.49 14.06 8.29
C ASP A 239 31.23 13.93 6.77
N LYS A 240 30.42 12.95 6.34
CA LYS A 240 30.07 12.75 4.93
C LYS A 240 28.59 13.07 4.72
N GLN A 241 28.30 14.23 4.14
CA GLN A 241 26.93 14.52 3.67
C GLN A 241 26.51 13.45 2.66
N PRO A 242 25.30 12.87 2.77
CA PRO A 242 24.77 12.03 1.72
C PRO A 242 24.59 12.87 0.45
N ALA A 243 24.75 12.24 -0.72
CA ALA A 243 24.40 12.87 -1.98
C ALA A 243 22.94 13.35 -1.90
N ARG A 244 22.73 14.67 -1.96
CA ARG A 244 21.38 15.26 -1.99
C ARG A 244 20.65 14.70 -3.21
N GLN A 245 19.41 14.23 -3.01
CA GLN A 245 18.62 13.62 -4.09
C GLN A 245 18.25 14.60 -5.22
N ASP A 246 18.53 15.90 -5.06
CA ASP A 246 18.25 16.95 -6.06
C ASP A 246 19.42 17.25 -7.02
N GLU A 247 20.55 16.54 -6.92
CA GLU A 247 21.68 16.74 -7.82
C GLU A 247 22.02 15.47 -8.61
N ARG A 248 21.21 15.18 -9.64
CA ARG A 248 21.76 14.57 -10.86
C ARG A 248 21.37 15.43 -12.05
N PRO A 249 22.33 15.89 -12.86
CA PRO A 249 22.03 16.67 -14.05
C PRO A 249 21.28 15.80 -15.05
N GLY A 250 20.25 16.38 -15.66
CA GLY A 250 19.52 15.76 -16.75
C GLY A 250 20.46 15.38 -17.89
N GLY A 251 20.37 14.11 -18.30
CA GLY A 251 21.04 13.50 -19.43
C GLY A 251 20.23 12.31 -19.90
#